data_AF-A0AB37K9H4-F1
#
_entry.id   AF-A0AB37K9H4-F1
#
_cell.length_a   1.000
_cell.length_b   1.000
_cell.length_c   1.000
_cell.angle_alpha   90.00
_cell.angle_beta   90.00
_cell.angle_gamma   90.00
#
_symmetry.space_group_name_H-M   'P 1'
#
loop_
_entity.id
_entity.type
_entity.pdbx_description
1 polymer ?
#
loop_
_entity_poly.entity_id
_entity_poly.type
_entity_poly.pdbx_seq_one_letter_code
_entity_poly.pdbx_strand_id
1 'polypeptide(L)'
;MGRLGWILGWRFLPARFQAWLFGTATRVLEAVSGLGLVGYAAVFALAPDEIYAWRIYYKFQDIPEAWTVGVLGAAGLLQTALLFARGFKGNVVAAYLLLFSGFVWFLISVAFLGAYPPLNTGMVVPPLLAFFCALAGNNALKFLFSAQKARGLANGEL
;
A
#
# COMPACT_ATOMS: atom_id res chain seq x y z
N MET A 1 15.33 1.07 21.40
CA MET A 1 14.92 1.22 19.99
C MET A 1 16.17 1.51 19.17
N GLY A 2 16.51 0.69 18.17
CA GLY A 2 17.75 0.89 17.39
C GLY A 2 17.69 2.11 16.45
N ARG A 3 18.85 2.61 16.00
CA ARG A 3 18.97 3.78 15.09
C ARG A 3 18.11 3.64 13.82
N LEU A 4 18.08 2.44 13.23
CA LEU A 4 17.24 2.15 12.05
C LEU A 4 15.74 2.28 12.35
N GLY A 5 15.29 1.82 13.52
CA GLY A 5 13.88 1.95 13.92
C GLY A 5 13.47 3.39 14.20
N TRP A 6 14.42 4.24 14.61
CA TRP A 6 14.18 5.68 14.79
C TRP A 6 14.05 6.41 13.45
N ILE A 7 14.89 6.06 12.46
CA ILE A 7 14.83 6.61 11.11
C ILE A 7 13.58 6.11 10.38
N LEU A 8 13.33 4.80 10.33
CA LEU A 8 12.17 4.21 9.64
C LEU A 8 10.84 4.56 10.32
N GLY A 9 10.86 4.80 11.63
CA GLY A 9 9.69 5.30 12.35
C GLY A 9 9.43 6.79 12.13
N TRP A 10 10.29 7.48 11.36
CA TRP A 10 10.29 8.93 11.18
C TRP A 10 10.15 9.71 12.49
N ARG A 11 10.69 9.13 13.58
CA ARG A 11 10.54 9.65 14.94
C ARG A 11 11.37 10.90 15.21
N PHE A 12 12.27 11.22 14.29
CA PHE A 12 13.03 12.46 14.27
C PHE A 12 12.21 13.68 13.87
N LEU A 13 11.05 13.47 13.23
CA LEU A 13 10.21 14.56 12.76
C LEU A 13 9.40 15.19 13.90
N PRO A 14 9.02 16.48 13.82
CA PRO A 14 8.16 17.12 14.83
C PRO A 14 6.83 16.39 14.99
N ALA A 15 6.29 16.33 16.21
CA ALA A 15 5.06 15.59 16.52
C ALA A 15 3.84 15.99 15.66
N ARG A 16 3.70 17.29 15.35
CA ARG A 16 2.64 17.79 14.45
C ARG A 16 2.79 17.26 13.03
N PHE A 17 4.02 17.17 12.54
CA PHE A 17 4.31 16.64 11.21
C PHE A 17 4.05 15.14 11.15
N GLN A 18 4.46 14.38 12.18
CA GLN A 18 4.15 12.96 12.28
C GLN A 18 2.64 12.70 12.30
N ALA A 19 1.86 13.51 13.03
CA ALA A 19 0.41 13.39 13.06
C ALA A 19 -0.24 13.66 11.69
N TRP A 20 0.26 14.65 10.95
CA TRP A 20 -0.21 14.92 9.58
C TRP A 20 0.20 13.80 8.60
N LEU A 21 1.45 13.33 8.71
CA LEU A 21 2.04 12.32 7.85
C LEU A 21 1.38 10.96 8.00
N PHE A 22 1.15 10.52 9.24
CA PHE A 22 0.48 9.25 9.53
C PHE A 22 -1.05 9.35 9.51
N GLY A 23 -1.60 10.56 9.40
CA GLY A 23 -3.01 10.81 9.18
C GLY A 23 -3.32 11.10 7.70
N THR A 24 -3.27 12.37 7.33
CA THR A 24 -3.68 12.85 5.99
C THR A 24 -2.82 12.28 4.87
N ALA A 25 -1.49 12.23 5.01
CA ALA A 25 -0.65 11.73 3.92
C ALA A 25 -0.82 10.22 3.69
N THR A 26 -1.01 9.43 4.75
CA THR A 26 -1.41 8.01 4.66
C THR A 26 -2.68 7.83 3.82
N ARG A 27 -3.69 8.70 3.98
CA ARG A 27 -4.93 8.64 3.19
C ARG A 27 -4.72 8.99 1.71
N VAL A 28 -3.85 9.96 1.42
CA VAL A 28 -3.48 10.25 0.03
C VAL A 28 -2.80 9.02 -0.59
N LEU A 29 -1.91 8.37 0.15
CA LEU A 29 -1.25 7.15 -0.30
C LEU A 29 -2.24 5.99 -0.46
N GLU A 30 -3.24 5.85 0.41
CA GLU A 30 -4.34 4.90 0.26
C GLU A 30 -5.09 5.12 -1.06
N ALA A 31 -5.41 6.38 -1.39
CA ALA A 31 -6.09 6.71 -2.63
C ALA A 31 -5.23 6.42 -3.87
N VAL A 32 -3.96 6.84 -3.86
CA VAL A 32 -3.04 6.63 -4.98
C VAL A 32 -2.79 5.13 -5.20
N SER A 33 -2.53 4.37 -4.13
CA SER A 33 -2.35 2.93 -4.19
C SER A 33 -3.63 2.23 -4.64
N GLY A 34 -4.78 2.59 -4.07
CA GLY A 34 -6.08 2.00 -4.40
C GLY A 34 -6.43 2.19 -5.87
N LEU A 35 -6.36 3.43 -6.36
CA LEU A 35 -6.58 3.75 -7.77
C LEU A 35 -5.57 3.07 -8.69
N GLY A 36 -4.30 2.99 -8.28
CA GLY A 36 -3.26 2.29 -9.04
C GLY A 36 -3.56 0.79 -9.20
N LEU A 37 -3.96 0.12 -8.12
CA LEU A 37 -4.33 -1.31 -8.15
C LEU A 37 -5.60 -1.55 -8.99
N VAL A 38 -6.62 -0.69 -8.86
CA VAL A 38 -7.82 -0.75 -9.72
C VAL A 38 -7.46 -0.53 -11.19
N GLY A 39 -6.57 0.43 -11.48
CA GLY A 39 -6.10 0.69 -12.84
C GLY A 39 -5.40 -0.52 -13.44
N TYR A 40 -4.50 -1.17 -12.68
CA TYR A 40 -3.88 -2.42 -13.12
C TYR A 40 -4.90 -3.54 -13.33
N ALA A 41 -5.84 -3.72 -12.42
CA ALA A 41 -6.90 -4.71 -12.56
C ALA A 41 -7.75 -4.48 -13.83
N ALA A 42 -8.06 -3.22 -14.13
CA ALA A 42 -8.82 -2.83 -15.32
C ALA A 42 -8.02 -3.10 -16.60
N VAL A 43 -6.72 -2.82 -16.60
CA VAL A 43 -5.82 -3.13 -17.73
C VAL A 43 -5.88 -4.63 -18.03
N PHE A 44 -5.62 -5.50 -17.04
CA PHE A 44 -5.69 -6.95 -17.24
C PHE A 44 -7.07 -7.44 -17.66
N ALA A 45 -8.15 -6.90 -17.09
CA ALA A 45 -9.52 -7.34 -17.40
C ALA A 45 -10.04 -6.91 -18.79
N LEU A 46 -9.55 -5.79 -19.34
CA LEU A 46 -10.07 -5.22 -20.60
C LEU A 46 -9.30 -5.65 -21.85
N ALA A 47 -8.09 -6.19 -21.71
CA ALA A 47 -7.29 -6.66 -22.85
C ALA A 47 -6.53 -7.96 -22.51
N PRO A 48 -7.27 -9.05 -22.20
CA PRO A 48 -6.68 -10.30 -21.70
C PRO A 48 -5.66 -10.90 -22.67
N ASP A 49 -5.94 -10.95 -23.97
CA ASP A 49 -5.07 -11.66 -24.92
C ASP A 49 -3.93 -10.80 -25.50
N GLU A 50 -4.16 -9.49 -25.65
CA GLU A 50 -3.20 -8.58 -26.30
C GLU A 50 -2.11 -8.08 -25.35
N ILE A 51 -2.41 -7.99 -24.05
CA ILE A 51 -1.48 -7.44 -23.05
C ILE A 51 -0.23 -8.30 -22.92
N TYR A 52 -0.39 -9.62 -22.96
CA TYR A 52 0.74 -10.51 -22.77
C TYR A 52 1.67 -10.60 -24.00
N ALA A 53 1.21 -10.15 -25.17
CA ALA A 53 2.06 -9.98 -26.34
C ALA A 53 3.13 -8.89 -26.10
N TRP A 54 2.92 -8.00 -25.12
CA TRP A 54 3.88 -6.97 -24.77
C TRP A 54 4.95 -7.53 -23.82
N ARG A 55 6.23 -7.30 -24.16
CA ARG A 55 7.41 -7.76 -23.39
C ARG A 55 7.42 -7.36 -21.92
N ILE A 56 6.61 -6.39 -21.50
CA ILE A 56 6.53 -5.94 -20.12
C ILE A 56 5.54 -6.77 -19.27
N TYR A 57 4.60 -7.48 -19.89
CA TYR A 57 3.54 -8.22 -19.20
C TYR A 57 3.66 -9.75 -19.33
N TYR A 58 4.60 -10.28 -20.13
CA TYR A 58 4.72 -11.74 -20.35
C TYR A 58 4.82 -12.56 -19.05
N LYS A 59 5.44 -12.03 -17.99
CA LYS A 59 5.56 -12.74 -16.70
C LYS A 59 4.26 -12.92 -15.95
N PHE A 60 3.22 -12.19 -16.33
CA PHE A 60 1.89 -12.36 -15.77
C PHE A 60 1.10 -13.49 -16.46
N GLN A 61 1.61 -14.07 -17.57
CA GLN A 61 0.98 -15.22 -18.26
C GLN A 61 0.93 -16.49 -17.40
N ASP A 62 1.94 -16.69 -16.56
CA ASP A 62 2.04 -17.88 -15.70
C ASP A 62 1.08 -17.83 -14.50
N ILE A 63 0.46 -16.67 -14.25
CA ILE A 63 -0.48 -16.46 -13.15
C ILE A 63 -1.89 -16.46 -13.74
N PRO A 64 -2.85 -17.21 -13.19
CA PRO A 64 -4.19 -17.18 -13.74
C PRO A 64 -4.78 -15.77 -13.62
N GLU A 65 -5.25 -15.24 -14.74
CA GLU A 65 -5.69 -13.85 -14.86
C GLU A 65 -6.79 -13.49 -13.85
N ALA A 66 -7.73 -14.41 -13.61
CA ALA A 66 -8.79 -14.23 -12.63
C ALA A 66 -8.26 -13.94 -11.22
N TRP A 67 -7.11 -14.53 -10.83
CA TRP A 67 -6.46 -14.24 -9.56
C TRP A 67 -5.80 -12.87 -9.58
N THR A 68 -5.12 -12.51 -10.67
CA THR A 68 -4.48 -11.19 -10.83
C THR A 68 -5.52 -10.07 -10.76
N VAL A 69 -6.56 -10.13 -11.60
CA VAL A 69 -7.67 -9.18 -11.62
C VAL A 69 -8.42 -9.18 -10.30
N GLY A 70 -8.70 -10.36 -9.73
CA GLY A 70 -9.41 -10.50 -8.46
C GLY A 70 -8.67 -9.88 -7.29
N VAL A 71 -7.38 -10.17 -7.12
CA VAL A 71 -6.57 -9.66 -6.01
C VAL A 71 -6.33 -8.15 -6.16
N LEU A 72 -5.94 -7.68 -7.34
CA LEU A 72 -5.69 -6.26 -7.59
C LEU A 72 -6.97 -5.44 -7.49
N GLY A 73 -8.06 -5.93 -8.09
CA GLY A 73 -9.36 -5.30 -8.07
C GLY A 73 -9.95 -5.25 -6.67
N ALA A 74 -9.98 -6.38 -5.95
CA ALA A 74 -10.50 -6.41 -4.58
C ALA A 74 -9.68 -5.55 -3.62
N ALA A 75 -8.35 -5.64 -3.67
CA ALA A 75 -7.48 -4.82 -2.83
C ALA A 75 -7.63 -3.33 -3.14
N GLY A 76 -7.64 -2.95 -4.42
CA GLY A 76 -7.78 -1.57 -4.86
C GLY A 76 -9.15 -0.96 -4.51
N LEU A 77 -10.24 -1.70 -4.75
CA LEU A 77 -11.60 -1.28 -4.41
C LEU A 77 -11.80 -1.18 -2.89
N LEU A 78 -11.33 -2.17 -2.13
CA LEU A 78 -11.43 -2.16 -0.67
C LEU A 78 -10.62 -1.01 -0.08
N GLN A 79 -9.41 -0.75 -0.61
CA GLN A 79 -8.56 0.36 -0.17
C GLN A 79 -9.20 1.71 -0.46
N THR A 80 -9.84 1.85 -1.63
CA THR A 80 -10.58 3.06 -1.99
C THR A 80 -11.84 3.23 -1.15
N ALA A 81 -12.57 2.15 -0.86
CA ALA A 81 -13.76 2.19 0.00
C ALA A 81 -13.42 2.57 1.44
N LEU A 82 -12.28 2.12 1.97
CA LEU A 82 -11.84 2.44 3.33
C LEU A 82 -11.45 3.91 3.52
N LEU A 83 -11.23 4.69 2.45
CA LEU A 83 -11.07 6.14 2.54
C LEU A 83 -12.26 6.84 3.20
N PHE A 84 -13.46 6.25 3.05
CA PHE A 84 -14.69 6.77 3.64
C PHE A 84 -14.91 6.29 5.08
N ALA A 85 -14.16 5.28 5.54
CA ALA A 85 -14.27 4.77 6.91
C ALA A 85 -13.65 5.78 7.90
N ARG A 86 -14.47 6.32 8.79
CA ARG A 86 -14.04 7.22 9.86
C ARG A 86 -14.18 6.52 11.20
N GLY A 87 -13.05 6.11 11.79
CA GLY A 87 -13.03 5.49 13.11
C GLY A 87 -11.73 4.75 13.38
N PHE A 88 -11.48 4.43 14.66
CA PHE A 88 -10.26 3.71 15.05
C PHE A 88 -10.14 2.36 14.32
N LYS A 89 -11.18 1.53 14.36
CA LYS A 89 -11.21 0.22 13.69
C LYS A 89 -10.99 0.37 12.17
N GLY A 90 -11.67 1.31 11.52
CA GLY A 90 -11.52 1.58 10.09
C GLY A 90 -10.09 1.98 9.71
N ASN A 91 -9.47 2.89 10.46
CA ASN A 91 -8.09 3.30 10.23
C ASN A 91 -7.09 2.16 10.46
N VAL A 92 -7.35 1.26 11.42
CA VAL A 92 -6.53 0.06 11.64
C VAL A 92 -6.63 -0.90 10.44
N VAL A 93 -7.84 -1.16 9.95
CA VAL A 93 -8.04 -2.01 8.76
C VAL A 93 -7.38 -1.38 7.53
N ALA A 94 -7.55 -0.07 7.32
CA ALA A 94 -6.92 0.65 6.21
C ALA A 94 -5.38 0.57 6.27
N ALA A 95 -4.79 0.70 7.47
CA ALA A 95 -3.35 0.57 7.65
C ALA A 95 -2.83 -0.85 7.40
N TYR A 96 -3.57 -1.90 7.79
CA TYR A 96 -3.24 -3.27 7.42
C TYR A 96 -3.37 -3.52 5.92
N LEU A 97 -4.40 -2.96 5.29
CA LEU A 97 -4.58 -3.08 3.86
C LEU A 97 -3.48 -2.34 3.09
N LEU A 98 -2.98 -1.22 3.58
CA LEU A 98 -1.77 -0.56 3.06
C LEU A 98 -0.53 -1.47 3.13
N LEU A 99 -0.33 -2.20 4.23
CA LEU A 99 0.77 -3.17 4.32
C LEU A 99 0.63 -4.27 3.27
N PHE A 100 -0.60 -4.79 3.10
CA PHE A 100 -0.91 -5.78 2.08
C PHE A 100 -0.66 -5.23 0.66
N SER A 101 -1.16 -4.03 0.36
CA SER A 101 -0.90 -3.35 -0.91
C SER A 101 0.58 -3.10 -1.13
N GLY A 102 1.36 -2.78 -0.08
CA GLY A 102 2.81 -2.67 -0.17
C GLY A 102 3.50 -3.98 -0.61
N PHE A 103 3.02 -5.12 -0.10
CA PHE A 103 3.48 -6.43 -0.55
C PHE A 103 3.08 -6.72 -1.99
N VAL A 104 1.85 -6.40 -2.39
CA VAL A 104 1.38 -6.54 -3.79
C VAL A 104 2.24 -5.69 -4.74
N TRP A 105 2.48 -4.43 -4.41
CA TRP A 105 3.35 -3.54 -5.20
C TRP A 105 4.79 -4.05 -5.28
N PHE A 106 5.30 -4.71 -4.23
CA PHE A 106 6.60 -5.36 -4.27
C PHE A 106 6.62 -6.52 -5.28
N LEU A 107 5.60 -7.38 -5.28
CA LEU A 107 5.48 -8.46 -6.26
C LEU A 107 5.39 -7.93 -7.69
N ILE A 108 4.60 -6.86 -7.91
CA ILE A 108 4.52 -6.17 -9.20
C ILE A 108 5.92 -5.64 -9.61
N SER A 109 6.67 -5.04 -8.68
CA SER A 109 8.03 -4.58 -8.95
C SER A 109 8.96 -5.72 -9.38
N VAL A 110 8.88 -6.88 -8.73
CA VAL A 110 9.68 -8.06 -9.08
C VAL A 110 9.34 -8.56 -10.49
N ALA A 111 8.06 -8.54 -10.86
CA ALA A 111 7.63 -8.91 -12.20
C ALA A 111 8.24 -7.98 -13.28
N PHE A 112 8.20 -6.66 -13.07
CA PHE A 112 8.78 -5.70 -14.02
C PHE A 112 10.32 -5.71 -14.05
N LEU A 113 10.99 -5.89 -12.91
CA LEU A 113 12.44 -6.08 -12.88
C LEU A 113 12.85 -7.34 -13.65
N GLY A 114 12.07 -8.42 -13.53
CA GLY A 114 12.29 -9.65 -14.27
C GLY A 114 12.05 -9.55 -15.77
N ALA A 115 11.34 -8.52 -16.24
CA ALA A 115 11.11 -8.24 -17.66
C ALA A 115 12.18 -7.32 -18.28
N TYR A 116 13.16 -6.87 -17.48
CA TYR A 116 14.30 -6.10 -17.97
C TYR A 116 15.25 -7.00 -18.80
N PRO A 117 15.82 -6.52 -19.93
CA PRO A 117 15.66 -5.19 -20.57
C PRO A 117 14.50 -5.10 -21.60
N PRO A 118 13.98 -3.88 -21.97
CA PRO A 118 14.45 -2.52 -21.64
C PRO A 118 13.84 -1.88 -20.37
N LEU A 119 14.39 -0.73 -19.95
CA LEU A 119 13.90 0.04 -18.80
C LEU A 119 12.48 0.57 -19.05
N ASN A 120 11.57 0.40 -18.08
CA ASN A 120 10.20 0.89 -18.16
C ASN A 120 9.74 1.52 -16.84
N THR A 121 8.65 2.29 -16.87
CA THR A 121 8.09 3.00 -15.70
C THR A 121 7.61 2.05 -14.60
N GLY A 122 7.25 0.81 -14.96
CA GLY A 122 6.93 -0.29 -14.05
C GLY A 122 8.12 -0.74 -13.19
N MET A 123 9.34 -0.32 -13.49
CA MET A 123 10.53 -0.57 -12.65
C MET A 123 10.74 0.50 -11.57
N VAL A 124 10.00 1.61 -11.59
CA VAL A 124 10.20 2.73 -10.64
C VAL A 124 8.98 2.95 -9.77
N VAL A 125 7.77 2.97 -10.35
CA VAL A 125 6.56 3.29 -9.59
C VAL A 125 6.19 2.19 -8.58
N PRO A 126 6.12 0.89 -8.95
CA PRO A 126 5.82 -0.19 -8.02
C PRO A 126 6.78 -0.28 -6.81
N PRO A 127 8.12 -0.22 -6.94
CA PRO A 127 8.99 -0.29 -5.76
C PRO A 127 8.85 0.92 -4.83
N LEU A 128 8.60 2.13 -5.37
CA LEU A 128 8.31 3.30 -4.54
C LEU A 128 6.99 3.12 -3.77
N LEU A 129 5.93 2.69 -4.45
CA LEU A 129 4.64 2.44 -3.80
C LEU A 129 4.75 1.31 -2.77
N ALA A 130 5.49 0.25 -3.06
CA ALA A 130 5.76 -0.85 -2.12
C ALA A 130 6.40 -0.31 -0.83
N PHE A 131 7.46 0.47 -0.97
CA PHE A 131 8.18 1.06 0.16
C PHE A 131 7.29 1.99 0.98
N PHE A 132 6.61 2.96 0.33
CA PHE A 132 5.79 3.92 1.05
C PHE A 132 4.56 3.28 1.69
N CYS A 133 3.90 2.33 1.03
CA CYS A 133 2.73 1.65 1.59
C CYS A 133 3.11 0.81 2.82
N ALA A 134 4.24 0.08 2.75
CA ALA A 134 4.75 -0.68 3.88
C ALA A 134 5.14 0.23 5.06
N LEU A 135 5.82 1.35 4.78
CA LEU A 135 6.27 2.29 5.79
C LEU A 135 5.10 3.03 6.45
N ALA A 136 4.17 3.55 5.63
CA ALA A 136 2.99 4.28 6.10
C ALA A 136 2.06 3.36 6.89
N GLY A 137 1.76 2.16 6.40
CA GLY A 137 0.90 1.19 7.10
C GLY A 137 1.47 0.81 8.48
N ASN A 138 2.76 0.46 8.55
CA ASN A 138 3.41 0.09 9.81
C ASN A 138 3.42 1.25 10.82
N ASN A 139 3.74 2.45 10.36
CA ASN A 139 3.82 3.61 11.25
C ASN A 139 2.42 4.13 11.66
N ALA A 140 1.42 4.05 10.78
CA ALA A 140 0.04 4.35 11.11
C ALA A 140 -0.49 3.42 12.22
N LEU A 141 -0.24 2.11 12.13
CA LEU A 141 -0.62 1.16 13.19
C LEU A 141 0.03 1.50 14.53
N LYS A 142 1.35 1.76 14.54
CA LYS A 142 2.06 2.17 15.76
C LYS A 142 1.48 3.44 16.36
N PHE A 143 1.18 4.42 15.52
CA PHE A 143 0.58 5.68 15.95
C PHE A 143 -0.81 5.46 16.57
N LEU A 144 -1.68 4.71 15.87
CA LEU A 144 -3.03 4.37 16.32
C LEU A 144 -3.01 3.64 17.68
N PHE A 145 -2.21 2.59 17.82
CA PHE A 145 -2.13 1.84 19.09
C PHE A 145 -1.53 2.66 20.23
N SER A 146 -0.53 3.52 19.94
CA SER A 146 0.01 4.43 20.96
C SER A 146 -1.03 5.43 21.45
N ALA A 147 -1.84 5.98 20.54
CA ALA A 147 -2.91 6.90 20.88
C ALA A 147 -4.05 6.22 21.66
N GLN A 148 -4.41 4.98 21.30
CA GLN A 148 -5.40 4.19 22.05
C GLN A 148 -4.91 3.90 23.48
N LYS A 149 -3.65 3.46 23.63
CA LYS A 149 -3.05 3.19 24.94
C LYS A 149 -3.04 4.45 25.82
N ALA A 150 -2.66 5.59 25.27
CA ALA A 150 -2.67 6.87 25.99
C ALA A 150 -4.09 7.26 26.47
N ARG A 151 -5.12 7.00 25.65
CA ARG A 151 -6.52 7.24 26.04
C ARG A 151 -7.01 6.29 27.13
N GLY A 152 -6.66 5.00 27.06
CA GLY A 152 -7.02 4.03 28.10
C GLY A 152 -6.45 4.41 29.46
N LEU A 153 -5.17 4.83 29.49
CA LEU A 153 -4.53 5.33 30.71
C LEU A 153 -5.21 6.59 31.27
N ALA A 154 -5.67 7.49 30.40
CA ALA A 154 -6.38 8.70 30.83
C ALA A 154 -7.77 8.41 31.41
N ASN A 155 -8.39 7.30 31.01
CA ASN A 155 -9.74 6.91 31.44
C ASN A 155 -9.74 5.99 32.67
N GLY A 156 -8.57 5.59 33.18
CA GLY A 156 -8.45 4.72 34.37
C GLY A 156 -8.88 3.27 34.14
N GLU A 157 -9.06 2.83 32.90
CA GLU A 157 -9.43 1.46 32.55
C GLU A 157 -8.15 0.63 32.33
N LEU A 158 -7.85 -0.27 33.28
CA LEU A 158 -6.87 -1.36 33.15
C LEU A 158 -7.48 -2.65 33.71
#